data_AF-A0A0D6LZJ6-F1
#
_entry.id   AF-A0A0D6LZJ6-F1
#
_cell.length_a   1.000
_cell.length_b   1.000
_cell.length_c   1.000
_cell.angle_alpha   90.00
_cell.angle_beta   90.00
_cell.angle_gamma   90.00
#
_symmetry.space_group_name_H-M   'P 1'
#
loop_
_entity.id
_entity.type
_entity.pdbx_description
1 polymer ?
#
loop_
_entity_poly.entity_id
_entity_poly.type
_entity_poly.pdbx_seq_one_letter_code
_entity_poly.pdbx_strand_id
1 'polypeptide(L)'
;MATCVYVGNNNTTNLVIAKFKLPSLKTSINIPNLEMNALTLGARVANFVFSSLVSLQEIKQISFFTDSEIVLGWVKAPSDRQSVGVLVDNRLKEVRRIITDMETRDVQCLFGHIPTASNPAHCGTRRLTSAAFQKHYWWNGPESIRTNFTEQPEYESMFPLGTARAQEQESTPTPILVAKLSRTSAKTVEETTLFPLHRFSTLHKAQRVAAYVIRFIRRTLQHIPASRKEEMFQHIPALNEATSKHELTGPELREAKNCIIQDHQKTLVTEHSKKSQKDLNIQEGELGILRCFGRLQHADIPSSAVEPIYIAPKTALARLIIWEAHNQYHRSTARTMPTVRETFWIPKLRQQVSQMIKKCTSCRSLIIPYRYPSMEDLPGRRV
;
A
#
# COMPACT_ATOMS: atom_id res chain seq x y z
N MET A 1 -14.86 -16.35 0.95
CA MET A 1 -13.68 -16.98 0.31
C MET A 1 -13.27 -18.16 1.17
N ALA A 2 -13.04 -19.31 0.57
CA ALA A 2 -12.69 -20.54 1.27
C ALA A 2 -11.55 -21.24 0.52
N THR A 3 -10.76 -22.01 1.27
CA THR A 3 -9.67 -22.83 0.75
C THR A 3 -9.60 -24.10 1.58
N CYS A 4 -9.35 -25.23 0.94
CA CYS A 4 -9.03 -26.49 1.59
C CYS A 4 -7.70 -27.00 1.03
N VAL A 5 -6.84 -27.55 1.88
CA VAL A 5 -5.59 -28.18 1.50
C VAL A 5 -5.62 -29.62 1.95
N TYR A 6 -5.40 -30.51 0.98
CA TYR A 6 -5.31 -31.94 1.18
C TYR A 6 -3.86 -32.36 1.00
N VAL A 7 -3.44 -33.36 1.77
CA VAL A 7 -2.17 -34.07 1.57
C VAL A 7 -2.50 -35.52 1.35
N GLY A 8 -1.88 -36.11 0.34
CA GLY A 8 -2.12 -37.49 -0.01
C GLY A 8 -0.96 -38.12 -0.75
N ASN A 9 -1.01 -39.44 -0.82
CA ASN A 9 -0.17 -40.28 -1.68
C ASN A 9 -1.07 -40.97 -2.71
N ASN A 10 -0.52 -41.90 -3.50
CA ASN A 10 -1.27 -42.60 -4.56
C ASN A 10 -2.51 -43.37 -4.07
N ASN A 11 -2.65 -43.63 -2.77
CA ASN A 11 -3.73 -44.45 -2.22
C ASN A 11 -4.70 -43.69 -1.31
N THR A 12 -4.26 -42.61 -0.64
CA THR A 12 -5.07 -41.90 0.35
C THR A 12 -4.83 -40.40 0.31
N THR A 13 -5.90 -39.64 0.51
CA THR A 13 -5.91 -38.17 0.54
C THR A 13 -6.67 -37.71 1.77
N ASN A 14 -6.07 -36.83 2.56
CA ASN A 14 -6.63 -36.37 3.83
C ASN A 14 -6.62 -34.84 3.90
N LEU A 15 -7.70 -34.26 4.43
CA LEU A 15 -7.78 -32.83 4.70
C LEU A 15 -6.79 -32.45 5.82
N VAL A 16 -5.87 -31.53 5.53
CA VAL A 16 -4.93 -31.00 6.52
C VAL A 16 -5.44 -29.70 7.13
N ILE A 17 -5.93 -28.80 6.29
CA ILE A 17 -6.42 -27.50 6.75
C ILE A 17 -7.49 -26.94 5.82
N ALA A 18 -8.55 -26.41 6.41
CA ALA A 18 -9.53 -25.59 5.71
C ALA A 18 -9.58 -24.19 6.34
N LYS A 19 -9.66 -23.16 5.50
CA LYS A 19 -9.69 -21.76 5.94
C LYS A 19 -10.78 -20.99 5.24
N PHE A 20 -11.62 -20.34 6.04
CA PHE A 20 -12.72 -19.51 5.59
C PHE A 20 -12.46 -18.06 5.96
N LYS A 21 -12.72 -17.16 5.02
CA LYS A 21 -12.63 -15.72 5.22
C LYS A 21 -13.85 -15.03 4.62
N LEU A 22 -14.61 -14.37 5.49
CA LEU A 22 -15.73 -13.53 5.08
C LEU A 22 -15.20 -12.24 4.44
N PRO A 23 -15.78 -11.81 3.30
CA PRO A 23 -15.48 -10.49 2.74
C PRO A 23 -15.95 -9.39 3.70
N SER A 24 -15.30 -8.23 3.64
CA SER A 24 -15.71 -7.09 4.46
C SER A 24 -17.02 -6.51 3.94
N LEU A 25 -18.00 -6.32 4.82
CA LEU A 25 -19.28 -5.66 4.48
C LEU A 25 -19.14 -4.19 4.09
N LYS A 26 -17.97 -3.58 4.36
CA LYS A 26 -17.73 -2.14 4.14
C LYS A 26 -17.26 -1.79 2.72
N THR A 27 -17.03 -2.79 1.87
CA THR A 27 -16.45 -2.57 0.54
C THR A 27 -17.21 -3.37 -0.49
N SER A 28 -17.71 -2.73 -1.55
CA SER A 28 -18.24 -3.43 -2.72
C SER A 28 -17.07 -4.06 -3.49
N ILE A 29 -16.85 -5.35 -3.27
CA ILE A 29 -15.84 -6.12 -3.98
C ILE A 29 -16.57 -6.92 -5.07
N ASN A 30 -16.16 -6.76 -6.32
CA ASN A 30 -16.70 -7.56 -7.42
C ASN A 30 -16.29 -9.04 -7.27
N ILE A 31 -17.06 -9.93 -7.92
CA ILE A 31 -16.88 -11.38 -7.81
C ILE A 31 -15.45 -11.81 -8.24
N PRO A 32 -14.90 -11.32 -9.38
CA PRO A 32 -13.55 -11.73 -9.79
C PRO A 32 -12.45 -11.35 -8.78
N ASN A 33 -12.58 -10.21 -8.09
CA ASN A 33 -11.64 -9.85 -7.02
C ASN A 33 -11.78 -10.77 -5.80
N LEU A 34 -12.98 -11.28 -5.49
CA LEU A 34 -13.18 -12.24 -4.42
C LEU A 34 -12.55 -13.59 -4.77
N GLU A 35 -12.73 -14.06 -6.01
CA GLU A 35 -12.13 -15.30 -6.51
C GLU A 35 -10.59 -15.20 -6.53
N MET A 36 -10.04 -14.09 -7.01
CA MET A 36 -8.59 -13.87 -6.98
C MET A 36 -8.02 -13.84 -5.55
N ASN A 37 -8.76 -13.25 -4.60
CA ASN A 37 -8.38 -13.29 -3.20
C ASN A 37 -8.50 -14.71 -2.60
N ALA A 38 -9.44 -15.54 -3.08
CA ALA A 38 -9.55 -16.93 -2.68
C ALA A 38 -8.34 -17.75 -3.15
N LEU A 39 -7.92 -17.59 -4.42
CA LEU A 39 -6.69 -18.22 -4.92
C LEU A 39 -5.45 -17.76 -4.13
N THR A 40 -5.37 -16.46 -3.82
CA THR A 40 -4.26 -15.92 -3.01
C THR A 40 -4.26 -16.50 -1.60
N LEU A 41 -5.43 -16.72 -1.00
CA LEU A 41 -5.55 -17.43 0.27
C LEU A 41 -5.06 -18.87 0.13
N GLY A 42 -5.43 -19.54 -0.96
CA GLY A 42 -4.91 -20.84 -1.40
C GLY A 42 -3.38 -20.91 -1.36
N ALA A 43 -2.73 -20.04 -2.14
CA ALA A 43 -1.26 -19.96 -2.21
C ALA A 43 -0.60 -19.76 -0.85
N ARG A 44 -1.16 -18.89 0.01
CA ARG A 44 -0.62 -18.65 1.36
C ARG A 44 -0.75 -19.85 2.28
N VAL A 45 -1.90 -20.53 2.25
CA VAL A 45 -2.14 -21.71 3.09
C VAL A 45 -1.28 -22.88 2.59
N ALA A 46 -1.17 -23.07 1.27
CA ALA A 46 -0.25 -24.05 0.68
C ALA A 46 1.20 -23.78 1.11
N ASN A 47 1.67 -22.53 1.09
CA ASN A 47 3.02 -22.20 1.55
C ASN A 47 3.24 -22.49 3.03
N PHE A 48 2.23 -22.24 3.87
CA PHE A 48 2.29 -22.58 5.28
C PHE A 48 2.40 -24.10 5.49
N VAL A 49 1.56 -24.89 4.82
CA VAL A 49 1.57 -26.36 4.90
C VAL A 49 2.89 -26.92 4.36
N PHE A 50 3.31 -26.48 3.17
CA PHE A 50 4.57 -26.89 2.56
C PHE A 50 5.76 -26.61 3.48
N SER A 51 5.87 -25.38 4.00
CA SER A 51 6.98 -25.01 4.89
C SER A 51 6.97 -25.78 6.23
N SER A 52 5.81 -26.29 6.65
CA SER A 52 5.68 -27.10 7.87
C SER A 52 5.98 -28.58 7.65
N LEU A 53 5.80 -29.08 6.42
CA LEU A 53 5.94 -30.50 6.08
C LEU A 53 7.25 -30.83 5.38
N VAL A 54 7.91 -29.87 4.73
CA VAL A 54 9.13 -30.10 3.94
C VAL A 54 10.29 -30.68 4.76
N SER A 55 10.30 -30.47 6.08
CA SER A 55 11.29 -31.08 6.99
C SER A 55 10.98 -32.53 7.37
N LEU A 56 9.75 -33.01 7.13
CA LEU A 56 9.26 -34.33 7.52
C LEU A 56 9.13 -35.29 6.33
N GLN A 57 8.76 -34.76 5.17
CA GLN A 57 8.50 -35.52 3.94
C GLN A 57 8.90 -34.71 2.71
N GLU A 58 9.41 -35.41 1.70
CA GLU A 58 9.66 -34.84 0.38
C GLU A 58 8.33 -34.59 -0.34
N ILE A 59 8.09 -33.34 -0.76
CA ILE A 59 6.89 -32.95 -1.50
C ILE A 59 7.32 -32.67 -2.93
N LYS A 60 6.94 -33.57 -3.86
CA LYS A 60 7.33 -33.45 -5.27
C LYS A 60 6.49 -32.43 -6.05
N GLN A 61 5.22 -32.27 -5.67
CA GLN A 61 4.27 -31.51 -6.44
C GLN A 61 3.19 -30.88 -5.56
N ILE A 62 2.78 -29.66 -5.93
CA ILE A 62 1.64 -28.94 -5.35
C ILE A 62 0.70 -28.52 -6.48
N SER A 63 -0.55 -28.98 -6.41
CA SER A 63 -1.60 -28.70 -7.39
C SER A 63 -2.60 -27.69 -6.83
N PHE A 64 -2.79 -26.58 -7.54
CA PHE A 64 -3.74 -25.52 -7.20
C PHE A 64 -4.99 -25.61 -8.06
N PHE A 65 -6.14 -25.76 -7.42
CA PHE A 65 -7.44 -25.85 -8.07
C PHE A 65 -8.33 -24.65 -7.79
N THR A 66 -8.99 -24.16 -8.83
CA THR A 66 -10.04 -23.13 -8.71
C THR A 66 -11.14 -23.38 -9.74
N ASP A 67 -12.37 -23.05 -9.37
CA ASP A 67 -13.55 -23.09 -10.24
C ASP A 67 -13.77 -21.77 -11.00
N SER A 68 -12.82 -20.83 -10.93
CA SER A 68 -12.86 -19.57 -11.67
C SER A 68 -11.91 -19.62 -12.86
N GLU A 69 -12.49 -19.80 -14.05
CA GLU A 69 -11.75 -19.71 -15.32
C GLU A 69 -11.17 -18.30 -15.55
N ILE A 70 -11.83 -17.26 -15.06
CA ILE A 70 -11.33 -15.88 -15.13
C ILE A 70 -10.00 -15.76 -14.38
N VAL A 71 -9.95 -16.29 -13.14
CA VAL A 71 -8.74 -16.28 -12.33
C VAL A 71 -7.64 -17.13 -12.98
N LEU A 72 -7.97 -18.30 -13.53
CA LEU A 72 -6.99 -19.11 -14.27
C LEU A 72 -6.44 -18.37 -15.49
N GLY A 73 -7.29 -17.68 -16.25
CA GLY A 73 -6.89 -16.84 -17.37
C GLY A 73 -5.90 -15.75 -16.95
N TRP A 74 -6.09 -15.14 -15.79
CA TRP A 74 -5.15 -14.16 -15.23
C TRP A 74 -3.82 -14.77 -14.76
N VAL A 75 -3.87 -15.97 -14.17
CA VAL A 75 -2.65 -16.68 -13.74
C VAL A 75 -1.82 -17.10 -14.96
N LYS A 76 -2.49 -17.61 -16.01
CA LYS A 76 -1.87 -18.03 -17.28
C LYS A 76 -1.31 -16.87 -18.10
N ALA A 77 -1.91 -15.68 -18.00
CA ALA A 77 -1.46 -14.51 -18.76
C ALA A 77 -0.06 -14.04 -18.32
N PRO A 78 0.80 -13.63 -19.26
CA PRO A 78 2.13 -13.13 -18.95
C PRO A 78 2.08 -11.82 -18.15
N SER A 79 3.16 -11.54 -17.42
CA SER A 79 3.24 -10.43 -16.43
C SER A 79 3.15 -9.03 -17.03
N ASP A 80 3.24 -8.92 -18.35
CA ASP A 80 3.26 -7.69 -19.14
C ASP A 80 1.88 -7.30 -19.69
N ARG A 81 0.86 -8.15 -19.57
CA ARG A 81 -0.49 -7.85 -20.08
C ARG A 81 -1.12 -6.70 -19.28
N GLN A 82 -1.19 -5.53 -19.91
CA GLN A 82 -1.86 -4.35 -19.36
C GLN A 82 -3.37 -4.59 -19.18
N SER A 83 -3.88 -4.22 -18.00
CA SER A 83 -5.29 -3.98 -17.63
C SER A 83 -6.01 -4.94 -16.66
N VAL A 84 -5.31 -5.83 -15.95
CA VAL A 84 -5.89 -6.42 -14.73
C VAL A 84 -5.77 -5.40 -13.59
N GLY A 85 -6.89 -4.92 -13.04
CA GLY A 85 -6.89 -3.80 -12.08
C GLY A 85 -5.92 -3.98 -10.91
N VAL A 86 -5.52 -2.87 -10.26
CA VAL A 86 -4.45 -2.81 -9.24
C VAL A 86 -4.55 -3.89 -8.15
N LEU A 87 -5.76 -4.28 -7.74
CA LEU A 87 -5.96 -5.35 -6.75
C LEU A 87 -5.49 -6.71 -7.30
N VAL A 88 -5.95 -7.07 -8.50
CA VAL A 88 -5.64 -8.34 -9.16
C VAL A 88 -4.15 -8.43 -9.46
N ASP A 89 -3.56 -7.37 -10.01
CA ASP A 89 -2.12 -7.30 -10.29
C ASP A 89 -1.27 -7.56 -9.02
N ASN A 90 -1.58 -6.88 -7.91
CA ASN A 90 -0.87 -7.10 -6.65
C ASN A 90 -1.02 -8.54 -6.11
N ARG A 91 -2.19 -9.16 -6.33
CA ARG A 91 -2.45 -10.55 -5.91
C ARG A 91 -1.72 -11.55 -6.81
N LEU A 92 -1.67 -11.32 -8.11
CA LEU A 92 -0.90 -12.14 -9.06
C LEU A 92 0.58 -12.10 -8.74
N LYS A 93 1.14 -10.91 -8.47
CA LYS A 93 2.54 -10.76 -8.02
C LYS A 93 2.83 -11.54 -6.73
N GLU A 94 1.90 -11.51 -5.79
CA GLU A 94 2.03 -12.26 -4.54
C GLU A 94 1.99 -13.78 -4.77
N VAL A 95 1.04 -14.28 -5.56
CA VAL A 95 0.94 -15.70 -5.92
C VAL A 95 2.21 -16.15 -6.65
N ARG A 96 2.63 -15.43 -7.70
CA ARG A 96 3.86 -15.72 -8.46
C ARG A 96 5.08 -15.83 -7.54
N ARG A 97 5.25 -14.88 -6.62
CA ARG A 97 6.37 -14.90 -5.67
C ARG A 97 6.34 -16.16 -4.77
N ILE A 98 5.17 -16.58 -4.31
CA ILE A 98 5.04 -17.80 -3.48
C ILE A 98 5.38 -19.03 -4.31
N ILE A 99 4.89 -19.11 -5.54
CA ILE A 99 5.14 -20.26 -6.42
C ILE A 99 6.61 -20.36 -6.80
N THR A 100 7.24 -19.25 -7.21
CA THR A 100 8.68 -19.22 -7.51
C THR A 100 9.51 -19.68 -6.32
N ASP A 101 9.12 -19.34 -5.09
CA ASP A 101 9.80 -19.79 -3.86
C ASP A 101 9.59 -21.28 -3.54
N MET A 102 8.51 -21.90 -4.03
CA MET A 102 8.31 -23.35 -3.95
C MET A 102 9.11 -24.07 -5.05
N GLU A 103 9.11 -23.54 -6.27
CA GLU A 103 9.83 -24.09 -7.42
C GLU A 103 11.35 -24.04 -7.22
N THR A 104 11.88 -23.01 -6.55
CA THR A 104 13.31 -22.97 -6.17
C THR A 104 13.71 -24.05 -5.17
N ARG A 105 12.72 -24.68 -4.51
CA ARG A 105 12.90 -25.81 -3.60
C ARG A 105 12.55 -27.16 -4.26
N ASP A 106 12.62 -27.21 -5.59
CA ASP A 106 12.43 -28.39 -6.43
C ASP A 106 11.03 -29.01 -6.35
N VAL A 107 10.01 -28.16 -6.17
CA VAL A 107 8.60 -28.57 -6.11
C VAL A 107 7.88 -28.11 -7.37
N GLN A 108 7.25 -29.05 -8.08
CA GLN A 108 6.43 -28.71 -9.25
C GLN A 108 5.11 -28.08 -8.81
N CYS A 109 4.83 -26.85 -9.26
CA CYS A 109 3.58 -26.16 -8.99
C CYS A 109 2.69 -26.12 -10.24
N LEU A 110 1.50 -26.72 -10.16
CA LEU A 110 0.56 -26.79 -11.29
C LEU A 110 -0.77 -26.11 -10.94
N PHE A 111 -1.39 -25.45 -11.91
CA PHE A 111 -2.68 -24.79 -11.76
C PHE A 111 -3.70 -25.44 -12.69
N GLY A 112 -4.89 -25.72 -12.15
CA GLY A 112 -5.97 -26.41 -12.87
C GLY A 112 -7.35 -25.88 -12.52
N HIS A 113 -8.29 -26.13 -13.43
CA HIS A 113 -9.70 -25.89 -13.17
C HIS A 113 -10.32 -27.07 -12.40
N ILE A 114 -11.25 -26.78 -11.50
CA ILE A 114 -12.13 -27.79 -10.89
C ILE A 114 -13.58 -27.36 -11.02
N PRO A 115 -14.51 -28.24 -11.42
CA PRO A 115 -15.93 -27.89 -11.47
C PRO A 115 -16.45 -27.41 -10.11
N THR A 116 -17.29 -26.38 -10.10
CA THR A 116 -17.90 -25.82 -8.87
C THR A 116 -18.65 -26.88 -8.05
N ALA A 117 -19.24 -27.90 -8.71
CA ALA A 117 -19.91 -29.01 -8.04
C ALA A 117 -18.98 -29.89 -7.20
N SER A 118 -17.72 -30.01 -7.63
CA SER A 118 -16.68 -30.86 -7.04
C SER A 118 -15.68 -30.09 -6.19
N ASN A 119 -15.82 -28.76 -6.08
CA ASN A 119 -14.92 -27.91 -5.30
C ASN A 119 -15.26 -27.98 -3.79
N PRO A 120 -14.43 -28.62 -2.96
CA PRO A 120 -14.71 -28.80 -1.53
C PRO A 120 -14.74 -27.49 -0.75
N ALA A 121 -14.14 -26.40 -1.27
CA ALA A 121 -14.18 -25.09 -0.62
C ALA A 121 -15.62 -24.51 -0.55
N HIS A 122 -16.52 -24.95 -1.44
CA HIS A 122 -17.94 -24.59 -1.41
C HIS A 122 -18.78 -25.50 -0.50
N CYS A 123 -18.25 -26.62 0.00
CA CYS A 123 -19.00 -27.45 0.95
C CYS A 123 -19.33 -26.69 2.23
N GLY A 124 -18.46 -25.77 2.66
CA GLY A 124 -18.71 -24.93 3.84
C GLY A 124 -19.86 -23.92 3.70
N THR A 125 -20.40 -23.71 2.50
CA THR A 125 -21.56 -22.84 2.25
C THR A 125 -22.86 -23.61 1.96
N ARG A 126 -22.79 -24.93 1.77
CA ARG A 126 -23.96 -25.79 1.54
C ARG A 126 -24.48 -26.35 2.86
N ARG A 127 -25.81 -26.40 3.01
CA ARG A 127 -26.45 -27.02 4.18
C ARG A 127 -26.32 -28.54 4.06
N LEU A 128 -25.48 -29.14 4.90
CA LEU A 128 -25.34 -30.60 5.04
C LEU A 128 -25.92 -31.04 6.38
N THR A 129 -26.62 -32.18 6.40
CA THR A 129 -27.06 -32.81 7.65
C THR A 129 -25.88 -33.48 8.35
N SER A 130 -25.93 -33.60 9.68
CA SER A 130 -24.85 -34.21 10.48
C SER A 130 -24.48 -35.62 9.98
N ALA A 131 -25.48 -36.45 9.66
CA ALA A 131 -25.28 -37.80 9.14
C ALA A 131 -24.60 -37.82 7.75
N ALA A 132 -24.99 -36.90 6.87
CA ALA A 132 -24.38 -36.78 5.54
C ALA A 132 -22.95 -36.21 5.62
N PHE A 133 -22.65 -35.37 6.62
CA PHE A 133 -21.34 -34.73 6.78
C PHE A 133 -20.26 -35.72 7.23
N GLN A 134 -20.58 -36.70 8.07
CA GLN A 134 -19.60 -37.69 8.56
C GLN A 134 -18.98 -38.52 7.42
N LYS A 135 -19.76 -38.88 6.40
CA LYS A 135 -19.31 -39.66 5.24
C LYS A 135 -19.05 -38.79 4.00
N HIS A 136 -18.98 -37.47 4.18
CA HIS A 136 -18.87 -36.55 3.05
C HIS A 136 -17.47 -36.59 2.43
N TYR A 137 -17.40 -36.46 1.11
CA TYR A 137 -16.13 -36.38 0.37
C TYR A 137 -15.23 -35.21 0.80
N TRP A 138 -15.76 -34.26 1.59
CA TRP A 138 -15.01 -33.07 2.03
C TRP A 138 -13.78 -33.45 2.87
N TRP A 139 -13.84 -34.55 3.62
CA TRP A 139 -12.73 -35.04 4.44
C TRP A 139 -11.57 -35.60 3.62
N ASN A 140 -11.89 -36.27 2.51
CA ASN A 140 -10.91 -37.00 1.70
C ASN A 140 -10.62 -36.29 0.36
N GLY A 141 -11.33 -35.22 0.04
CA GLY A 141 -11.27 -34.55 -1.25
C GLY A 141 -12.15 -35.21 -2.33
N PRO A 142 -12.38 -34.49 -3.44
CA PRO A 142 -13.12 -35.00 -4.60
C PRO A 142 -12.38 -36.17 -5.25
N GLU A 143 -13.13 -37.06 -5.91
CA GLU A 143 -12.58 -38.30 -6.50
C GLU A 143 -11.44 -38.03 -7.48
N SER A 144 -11.54 -36.94 -8.24
CA SER A 144 -10.51 -36.51 -9.19
C SER A 144 -9.14 -36.27 -8.54
N ILE A 145 -9.07 -36.02 -7.23
CA ILE A 145 -7.82 -35.86 -6.48
C ILE A 145 -7.38 -37.18 -5.81
N ARG A 146 -8.29 -38.16 -5.65
CA ARG A 146 -8.03 -39.42 -4.92
C ARG A 146 -7.49 -40.56 -5.79
N THR A 147 -7.86 -40.60 -7.08
CA THR A 147 -7.45 -41.64 -8.03
C THR A 147 -6.37 -41.12 -8.95
N ASN A 148 -5.28 -41.90 -9.18
CA ASN A 148 -4.19 -41.67 -10.15
C ASN A 148 -4.23 -40.30 -10.82
N PHE A 149 -3.93 -39.28 -10.02
CA PHE A 149 -4.23 -37.88 -10.33
C PHE A 149 -3.61 -37.45 -11.67
N THR A 150 -2.46 -38.04 -12.02
CA THR A 150 -1.70 -37.83 -13.26
C THR A 150 -2.38 -38.34 -14.54
N GLU A 151 -3.39 -39.19 -14.46
CA GLU A 151 -4.04 -39.85 -15.61
C GLU A 151 -5.45 -39.28 -15.92
N GLN A 152 -5.91 -38.28 -15.16
CA GLN A 152 -7.22 -37.66 -15.35
C GLN A 152 -7.15 -36.56 -16.42
N PRO A 153 -8.18 -36.37 -17.27
CA PRO A 153 -8.18 -35.33 -18.29
C PRO A 153 -8.12 -33.90 -17.70
N GLU A 154 -8.62 -33.70 -16.49
CA GLU A 154 -8.49 -32.44 -15.76
C GLU A 154 -7.03 -32.13 -15.42
N TYR A 155 -6.18 -33.15 -15.25
CA TYR A 155 -4.74 -33.01 -15.04
C TYR A 155 -4.01 -32.58 -16.31
N GLU A 156 -4.40 -33.10 -17.48
CA GLU A 156 -3.83 -32.70 -18.78
C GLU A 156 -4.04 -31.21 -19.08
N SER A 157 -5.11 -30.62 -18.53
CA SER A 157 -5.39 -29.19 -18.66
C SER A 157 -4.58 -28.30 -17.71
N MET A 158 -3.85 -28.89 -16.76
CA MET A 158 -3.05 -28.14 -15.80
C MET A 158 -1.82 -27.51 -16.45
N PHE A 159 -1.42 -26.36 -15.96
CA PHE A 159 -0.25 -25.65 -16.47
C PHE A 159 0.68 -25.20 -15.34
N PRO A 160 2.01 -25.25 -15.55
CA PRO A 160 2.95 -24.58 -14.66
C PRO A 160 2.86 -23.07 -14.86
N LEU A 161 3.22 -22.28 -13.85
CA LEU A 161 3.50 -20.86 -14.13
C LEU A 161 4.81 -20.80 -14.92
N GLY A 162 4.75 -20.21 -16.12
CA GLY A 162 5.92 -20.01 -16.96
C GLY A 162 7.02 -19.29 -16.17
N THR A 163 8.03 -20.05 -15.74
CA THR A 163 9.31 -19.48 -15.35
C THR A 163 9.91 -18.84 -16.60
N ALA A 164 10.54 -17.68 -16.45
CA ALA A 164 11.04 -16.85 -17.54
C ALA A 164 12.26 -17.46 -18.26
N ARG A 165 12.17 -18.71 -18.72
CA ARG A 165 13.13 -19.38 -19.58
C ARG A 165 12.39 -20.22 -20.61
N ALA A 166 12.59 -19.83 -21.87
CA ALA A 166 12.29 -20.51 -23.13
C ALA A 166 11.13 -19.94 -23.96
N GLN A 167 11.57 -19.36 -25.08
CA GLN A 167 10.95 -19.27 -26.40
C GLN A 167 9.92 -18.15 -26.62
N GLU A 168 10.50 -16.98 -26.93
CA GLU A 168 9.98 -16.11 -27.97
C GLU A 168 9.66 -16.96 -29.22
N GLN A 169 8.39 -17.16 -29.50
CA GLN A 169 7.92 -17.43 -30.85
C GLN A 169 7.11 -16.24 -31.33
N GLU A 170 7.61 -15.72 -32.43
CA GLU A 170 7.16 -14.57 -33.21
C GLU A 170 5.64 -14.47 -33.32
N SER A 171 5.13 -13.31 -32.96
CA SER A 171 3.95 -12.74 -33.57
C SER A 171 4.20 -11.23 -33.66
N THR A 172 4.69 -10.84 -34.83
CA THR A 172 4.89 -9.48 -35.35
C THR A 172 4.32 -8.33 -34.49
N PRO A 173 5.17 -7.49 -33.87
CA PRO A 173 4.71 -6.25 -33.26
C PRO A 173 4.48 -5.22 -34.37
N THR A 174 3.23 -4.80 -34.53
CA THR A 174 2.92 -3.53 -35.19
C THR A 174 3.62 -2.41 -34.41
N PRO A 175 4.32 -1.47 -35.08
CA PRO A 175 5.01 -0.39 -34.39
C PRO A 175 3.97 0.63 -33.91
N ILE A 176 3.47 0.46 -32.69
CA ILE A 176 2.83 1.56 -31.98
C ILE A 176 3.96 2.41 -31.42
N LEU A 177 4.06 3.65 -31.90
CA LEU A 177 4.95 4.69 -31.40
C LEU A 177 4.80 4.80 -29.88
N VAL A 178 5.70 4.17 -29.14
CA VAL A 178 5.94 4.47 -27.73
C VAL A 178 6.75 5.76 -27.74
N ALA A 179 6.12 6.85 -27.32
CA ALA A 179 6.87 8.02 -26.85
C ALA A 179 7.80 7.51 -25.75
N LYS A 180 9.09 7.40 -26.10
CA LYS A 180 10.18 7.05 -25.21
C LYS A 180 10.20 8.14 -24.15
N LEU A 181 9.49 7.93 -23.04
CA LEU A 181 9.82 8.58 -21.78
C LEU A 181 11.19 8.02 -21.44
N SER A 182 12.21 8.69 -21.97
CA SER A 182 13.57 8.56 -21.53
C SER A 182 13.50 8.49 -20.01
N ARG A 183 13.95 7.36 -19.47
CA ARG A 183 14.46 7.29 -18.11
C ARG A 183 15.67 8.24 -18.10
N THR A 184 15.41 9.54 -18.07
CA THR A 184 16.32 10.46 -17.42
C THR A 184 16.42 9.89 -16.02
N SER A 185 17.63 9.43 -15.69
CA SER A 185 18.06 9.17 -14.33
C SER A 185 17.27 10.08 -13.41
N ALA A 186 16.51 9.49 -12.49
CA ALA A 186 15.78 10.26 -11.49
C ALA A 186 16.84 11.02 -10.70
N LYS A 187 17.17 12.24 -11.17
CA LYS A 187 17.75 13.28 -10.33
C LYS A 187 16.87 13.27 -9.10
N THR A 188 17.48 13.02 -7.96
CA THR A 188 16.85 12.95 -6.66
C THR A 188 15.83 14.09 -6.61
N VAL A 189 14.54 13.78 -6.55
CA VAL A 189 13.44 14.76 -6.55
C VAL A 189 13.58 15.78 -5.40
N GLU A 190 14.49 15.51 -4.46
CA GLU A 190 14.89 16.34 -3.33
C GLU A 190 15.97 17.40 -3.67
N GLU A 191 16.61 17.36 -4.83
CA GLU A 191 17.62 18.34 -5.28
C GLU A 191 17.00 19.57 -5.97
N THR A 192 15.70 19.54 -6.31
CA THR A 192 15.04 20.61 -7.07
C THR A 192 14.21 21.58 -6.23
N THR A 193 13.95 21.28 -4.96
CA THR A 193 13.19 22.18 -4.06
C THR A 193 14.09 23.29 -3.53
N LEU A 194 13.60 24.54 -3.51
CA LEU A 194 14.35 25.69 -2.97
C LEU A 194 14.70 25.51 -1.49
N PHE A 195 13.89 24.75 -0.76
CA PHE A 195 14.10 24.44 0.65
C PHE A 195 14.50 22.97 0.86
N PRO A 196 15.74 22.65 1.24
CA PRO A 196 16.18 21.27 1.48
C PRO A 196 15.64 20.76 2.83
N LEU A 197 14.35 20.44 2.88
CA LEU A 197 13.62 20.10 4.10
C LEU A 197 14.12 18.83 4.81
N HIS A 198 14.85 17.95 4.12
CA HIS A 198 15.46 16.75 4.71
C HIS A 198 16.49 17.09 5.79
N ARG A 199 17.14 18.26 5.71
CA ARG A 199 18.18 18.72 6.65
C ARG A 199 17.62 19.18 7.99
N PHE A 200 16.30 19.33 8.10
CA PHE A 200 15.65 19.86 9.29
C PHE A 200 15.03 18.75 10.14
N SER A 201 15.15 18.92 11.46
CA SER A 201 14.54 18.04 12.45
C SER A 201 13.08 18.41 12.77
N THR A 202 12.72 19.69 12.66
CA THR A 202 11.38 20.21 12.96
C THR A 202 10.95 21.24 11.93
N LEU A 203 9.64 21.34 11.68
CA LEU A 203 9.07 22.31 10.75
C LEU A 203 9.37 23.74 11.19
N HIS A 204 9.24 24.03 12.49
CA HIS A 204 9.57 25.33 13.07
C HIS A 204 11.01 25.80 12.77
N LYS A 205 12.01 24.92 12.83
CA LYS A 205 13.40 25.28 12.46
C LYS A 205 13.51 25.64 10.98
N ALA A 206 12.86 24.86 10.10
CA ALA A 206 12.83 25.17 8.67
C ALA A 206 12.13 26.51 8.39
N GLN A 207 11.00 26.78 9.05
CA GLN A 207 10.28 28.05 8.95
C GLN A 207 11.13 29.23 9.38
N ARG A 208 11.84 29.13 10.51
CA ARG A 208 12.73 30.21 10.97
C ARG A 208 13.84 30.52 9.98
N VAL A 209 14.50 29.48 9.45
CA VAL A 209 15.55 29.66 8.44
C VAL A 209 14.98 30.29 7.17
N ALA A 210 13.84 29.79 6.68
CA ALA A 210 13.16 30.38 5.53
C ALA A 210 12.77 31.84 5.78
N ALA A 211 12.27 32.19 6.97
CA ALA A 211 11.91 33.56 7.33
C ALA A 211 13.13 34.48 7.34
N TYR A 212 14.28 34.05 7.89
CA TYR A 212 15.52 34.83 7.81
C TYR A 212 16.03 34.98 6.38
N VAL A 213 15.93 33.95 5.55
CA VAL A 213 16.29 34.03 4.12
C VAL A 213 15.40 35.02 3.39
N ILE A 214 14.09 34.96 3.57
CA ILE A 214 13.14 35.91 2.99
C ILE A 214 13.44 37.33 3.47
N ARG A 215 13.71 37.52 4.77
CA ARG A 215 14.09 38.80 5.36
C ARG A 215 15.40 39.35 4.76
N PHE A 216 16.40 38.49 4.57
CA PHE A 216 17.65 38.85 3.91
C PHE A 216 17.40 39.29 2.47
N ILE A 217 16.61 38.51 1.72
CA ILE A 217 16.22 38.85 0.35
C ILE A 217 15.53 40.22 0.33
N ARG A 218 14.50 40.46 1.17
CA ARG A 218 13.82 41.77 1.28
C ARG A 218 14.80 42.91 1.50
N ARG A 219 15.76 42.76 2.41
CA ARG A 219 16.79 43.77 2.68
C ARG A 219 17.69 44.03 1.47
N THR A 220 18.13 42.98 0.76
CA THR A 220 18.93 43.15 -0.46
C THR A 220 18.13 43.82 -1.59
N LEU A 221 16.82 43.51 -1.68
CA LEU A 221 15.93 44.09 -2.68
C LEU A 221 15.63 45.57 -2.42
N GLN A 222 15.78 46.09 -1.19
CA GLN A 222 15.56 47.51 -0.87
C GLN A 222 16.46 48.46 -1.68
N HIS A 223 17.59 47.97 -2.21
CA HIS A 223 18.53 48.75 -3.03
C HIS A 223 18.26 48.68 -4.55
N ILE A 224 17.20 48.00 -4.98
CA ILE A 224 16.82 47.87 -6.40
C ILE A 224 15.91 49.04 -6.85
N PRO A 225 15.99 49.51 -8.11
CA PRO A 225 15.10 50.53 -8.66
C PRO A 225 13.61 50.20 -8.49
N ALA A 226 12.78 51.22 -8.23
CA ALA A 226 11.37 51.08 -7.89
C ALA A 226 10.55 50.31 -8.95
N SER A 227 10.83 50.53 -10.23
CA SER A 227 10.16 49.85 -11.36
C SER A 227 10.33 48.32 -11.33
N ARG A 228 11.51 47.82 -10.96
CA ARG A 228 11.78 46.37 -10.89
C ARG A 228 11.25 45.76 -9.58
N LYS A 229 11.09 46.55 -8.52
CA LYS A 229 10.45 46.12 -7.27
C LYS A 229 8.96 45.83 -7.48
N GLU A 230 8.25 46.67 -8.23
CA GLU A 230 6.82 46.49 -8.50
C GLU A 230 6.52 45.21 -9.27
N GLU A 231 7.30 44.88 -10.31
CA GLU A 231 7.18 43.60 -11.03
C GLU A 231 7.41 42.39 -10.10
N MET A 232 8.40 42.47 -9.21
CA MET A 232 8.71 41.38 -8.28
C MET A 232 7.67 41.23 -7.16
N PHE A 233 7.11 42.33 -6.65
CA PHE A 233 6.07 42.32 -5.63
C PHE A 233 4.74 41.76 -6.15
N GLN A 234 4.45 41.90 -7.45
CA GLN A 234 3.31 41.24 -8.07
C GLN A 234 3.44 39.71 -8.00
N HIS A 235 4.64 39.16 -8.16
CA HIS A 235 4.87 37.71 -8.12
C HIS A 235 5.01 37.14 -6.70
N ILE A 236 5.45 37.95 -5.74
CA ILE A 236 5.61 37.55 -4.33
C ILE A 236 5.16 38.71 -3.42
N PRO A 237 3.84 38.80 -3.09
CA PRO A 237 3.28 39.90 -2.28
C PRO A 237 3.93 40.05 -0.91
N ALA A 238 4.45 38.94 -0.37
CA ALA A 238 5.15 38.90 0.90
C ALA A 238 6.34 39.88 0.94
N LEU A 239 7.00 40.19 -0.17
CA LEU A 239 8.19 41.03 -0.18
C LEU A 239 7.94 42.52 0.18
N ASN A 240 6.68 42.95 0.26
CA ASN A 240 6.29 44.33 0.53
C ASN A 240 6.15 44.68 2.04
N GLU A 241 6.19 43.69 2.94
CA GLU A 241 6.05 43.95 4.39
C GLU A 241 7.32 44.56 5.01
N ALA A 242 7.13 45.60 5.85
CA ALA A 242 8.20 46.29 6.54
C ALA A 242 9.01 45.33 7.42
N THR A 243 10.32 45.27 7.21
CA THR A 243 11.21 44.39 7.96
C THR A 243 11.51 44.98 9.35
N SER A 244 11.05 44.32 10.42
CA SER A 244 11.38 44.71 11.80
C SER A 244 12.86 44.48 12.14
N LYS A 245 13.41 45.30 13.04
CA LYS A 245 14.77 45.14 13.59
C LYS A 245 14.84 44.09 14.73
N HIS A 246 13.70 43.59 15.21
CA HIS A 246 13.61 42.67 16.34
C HIS A 246 13.47 41.18 15.91
N GLU A 247 13.12 40.31 16.87
CA GLU A 247 12.83 38.89 16.67
C GLU A 247 11.85 38.65 15.50
N LEU A 248 11.85 37.42 14.97
CA LEU A 248 10.93 37.04 13.89
C LEU A 248 9.49 37.19 14.36
N THR A 249 8.66 37.91 13.59
CA THR A 249 7.25 38.11 13.93
C THR A 249 6.42 36.93 13.46
N GLY A 250 5.23 36.75 14.08
CA GLY A 250 4.27 35.72 13.67
C GLY A 250 3.89 35.76 12.17
N PRO A 251 3.63 36.96 11.59
CA PRO A 251 3.39 37.11 10.15
C PRO A 251 4.55 36.58 9.30
N GLU A 252 5.80 36.94 9.60
CA GLU A 252 6.97 36.48 8.83
C GLU A 252 7.12 34.95 8.87
N LEU A 253 6.85 34.32 10.02
CA LEU A 253 6.87 32.87 10.14
C LEU A 253 5.74 32.21 9.33
N ARG A 254 4.55 32.83 9.31
CA ARG A 254 3.41 32.36 8.51
C ARG A 254 3.71 32.47 7.00
N GLU A 255 4.29 33.58 6.57
CA GLU A 255 4.73 33.79 5.19
C GLU A 255 5.80 32.77 4.80
N ALA A 256 6.82 32.56 5.64
CA ALA A 256 7.86 31.57 5.39
C ALA A 256 7.29 30.16 5.27
N LYS A 257 6.33 29.79 6.12
CA LYS A 257 5.60 28.52 6.02
C LYS A 257 4.88 28.40 4.68
N ASN A 258 4.19 29.46 4.25
CA ASN A 258 3.47 29.48 2.98
C ASN A 258 4.43 29.35 1.78
N CYS A 259 5.58 30.03 1.80
CA CYS A 259 6.61 29.89 0.76
C CYS A 259 7.15 28.46 0.66
N ILE A 260 7.42 27.80 1.80
CA ILE A 260 7.85 26.39 1.82
C ILE A 260 6.79 25.49 1.18
N ILE A 261 5.50 25.72 1.49
CA ILE A 261 4.39 24.95 0.94
C ILE A 261 4.26 25.19 -0.57
N GLN A 262 4.35 26.45 -1.02
CA GLN A 262 4.29 26.81 -2.44
C GLN A 262 5.42 26.16 -3.23
N ASP A 263 6.66 26.22 -2.74
CA ASP A 263 7.82 25.57 -3.37
C ASP A 263 7.61 24.05 -3.48
N HIS A 264 7.15 23.44 -2.39
CA HIS A 264 6.80 22.01 -2.36
C HIS A 264 5.72 21.66 -3.38
N GLN A 265 4.66 22.46 -3.47
CA GLN A 265 3.56 22.22 -4.39
C GLN A 265 3.99 22.41 -5.86
N LYS A 266 4.70 23.50 -6.17
CA LYS A 266 5.21 23.77 -7.52
C LYS A 266 6.17 22.70 -8.01
N THR A 267 7.04 22.20 -7.13
CA THR A 267 8.09 21.24 -7.49
C THR A 267 7.56 19.81 -7.57
N LEU A 268 6.64 19.42 -6.68
CA LEU A 268 6.28 18.01 -6.47
C LEU A 268 4.85 17.66 -6.89
N VAL A 269 3.96 18.63 -7.02
CA VAL A 269 2.56 18.41 -7.41
C VAL A 269 2.42 18.64 -8.92
N THR A 270 2.73 17.60 -9.68
CA THR A 270 2.56 17.59 -11.14
C THR A 270 1.09 17.36 -11.54
N GLU A 271 0.72 17.73 -12.77
CA GLU A 271 -0.62 17.46 -13.31
C GLU A 271 -0.99 15.97 -13.27
N HIS A 272 -0.02 15.07 -13.40
CA HIS A 272 -0.26 13.64 -13.20
C HIS A 272 -0.66 13.33 -11.76
N SER A 273 0.01 13.92 -10.76
CA SER A 273 -0.33 13.71 -9.35
C SER A 273 -1.74 14.21 -9.02
N LYS A 274 -2.14 15.37 -9.57
CA LYS A 274 -3.52 15.90 -9.46
C LYS A 274 -4.53 14.97 -10.10
N LYS A 275 -4.27 14.49 -11.33
CA LYS A 275 -5.13 13.53 -12.06
C LYS A 275 -5.27 12.18 -11.38
N SER A 276 -4.29 11.74 -10.60
CA SER A 276 -4.37 10.50 -9.79
C SER A 276 -5.26 10.67 -8.54
N GLN A 277 -5.65 11.90 -8.23
CA GLN A 277 -6.33 12.29 -6.98
C GLN A 277 -7.67 12.98 -7.28
N LYS A 278 -8.41 12.52 -8.32
CA LYS A 278 -9.64 13.17 -8.82
C LYS A 278 -10.69 13.40 -7.72
N ASP A 279 -10.76 12.52 -6.74
CA ASP A 279 -11.77 12.57 -5.67
C ASP A 279 -11.51 13.68 -4.63
N LEU A 280 -10.35 14.34 -4.67
CA LEU A 280 -9.94 15.32 -3.67
C LEU A 280 -10.26 16.79 -4.03
N ASN A 281 -10.87 17.02 -5.21
CA ASN A 281 -11.25 18.34 -5.72
C ASN A 281 -10.21 19.43 -5.34
N ILE A 282 -8.99 19.22 -5.83
CA ILE A 282 -7.83 20.08 -5.51
C ILE A 282 -7.97 21.35 -6.33
N GLN A 283 -8.08 22.50 -5.67
CA GLN A 283 -8.18 23.81 -6.32
C GLN A 283 -7.16 24.78 -5.69
N GLU A 284 -6.81 25.83 -6.42
CA GLU A 284 -5.96 26.90 -5.90
C GLU A 284 -6.78 27.79 -4.96
N GLY A 285 -6.32 27.90 -3.72
CA GLY A 285 -6.88 28.81 -2.73
C GLY A 285 -6.08 30.10 -2.63
N GLU A 286 -6.19 30.77 -1.47
CA GLU A 286 -5.43 31.98 -1.17
C GLU A 286 -3.92 31.80 -1.40
N LEU A 287 -3.28 32.85 -1.93
CA LEU A 287 -1.84 32.89 -2.23
C LEU A 287 -1.38 31.79 -3.22
N GLY A 288 -2.27 31.25 -4.05
CA GLY A 288 -1.93 30.20 -5.03
C GLY A 288 -1.54 28.87 -4.39
N ILE A 289 -1.97 28.62 -3.14
CA ILE A 289 -1.72 27.37 -2.43
C ILE A 289 -2.83 26.37 -2.77
N LEU A 290 -2.45 25.17 -3.21
CA LEU A 290 -3.40 24.11 -3.50
C LEU A 290 -4.06 23.60 -2.21
N ARG A 291 -5.40 23.59 -2.20
CA ARG A 291 -6.25 23.13 -1.11
C ARG A 291 -7.26 22.09 -1.60
N CYS A 292 -7.72 21.23 -0.69
CA CYS A 292 -8.74 20.23 -0.97
C CYS A 292 -10.11 20.78 -0.57
N PHE A 293 -11.02 20.90 -1.53
CA PHE A 293 -12.38 21.39 -1.28
C PHE A 293 -13.36 20.23 -1.11
N GLY A 294 -14.18 20.28 -0.06
CA GLY A 294 -15.12 19.20 0.27
C GLY A 294 -16.50 19.70 0.68
N ARG A 295 -17.32 18.78 1.20
CA ARG A 295 -18.71 19.05 1.64
C ARG A 295 -18.81 19.71 3.02
N LEU A 296 -17.68 20.12 3.61
CA LEU A 296 -17.61 20.65 4.97
C LEU A 296 -17.68 22.18 5.03
N GLN A 297 -18.07 22.86 3.94
CA GLN A 297 -18.12 24.32 3.87
C GLN A 297 -19.01 24.99 4.92
N HIS A 298 -20.06 24.31 5.37
CA HIS A 298 -21.00 24.82 6.39
C HIS A 298 -20.81 24.14 7.75
N ALA A 299 -19.74 23.37 7.94
CA ALA A 299 -19.48 22.71 9.21
C ALA A 299 -18.90 23.72 10.22
N ASP A 300 -19.30 23.60 11.49
CA ASP A 300 -18.75 24.39 12.59
C ASP A 300 -17.35 23.88 12.98
N ILE A 301 -16.39 24.08 12.09
CA ILE A 301 -14.98 23.71 12.22
C ILE A 301 -14.09 24.86 11.74
N PRO A 302 -12.82 24.93 12.15
CA PRO A 302 -11.91 25.98 11.69
C PRO A 302 -11.83 26.02 10.16
N SER A 303 -11.73 27.23 9.58
CA SER A 303 -11.63 27.42 8.12
C SER A 303 -10.49 26.62 7.48
N SER A 304 -9.36 26.47 8.18
CA SER A 304 -8.24 25.64 7.72
C SER A 304 -8.56 24.14 7.64
N ALA A 305 -9.56 23.67 8.40
CA ALA A 305 -10.02 22.29 8.42
C ALA A 305 -11.14 22.04 7.39
N VAL A 306 -11.89 23.10 7.04
CA VAL A 306 -12.87 23.07 5.94
C VAL A 306 -12.18 22.84 4.61
N GLU A 307 -11.08 23.56 4.36
CA GLU A 307 -10.30 23.54 3.13
C GLU A 307 -8.81 23.27 3.39
N PRO A 308 -8.46 22.03 3.80
CA PRO A 308 -7.11 21.69 4.20
C PRO A 308 -6.12 21.80 3.04
N ILE A 309 -4.90 22.23 3.35
CA ILE A 309 -3.82 22.43 2.38
C ILE A 309 -3.33 21.07 1.87
N TYR A 310 -3.25 20.92 0.54
CA TYR A 310 -2.78 19.69 -0.08
C TYR A 310 -1.27 19.54 0.05
N ILE A 311 -0.81 18.40 0.57
CA ILE A 311 0.62 18.10 0.68
C ILE A 311 0.91 16.73 0.06
N ALA A 312 1.83 16.71 -0.90
CA ALA A 312 2.26 15.47 -1.55
C ALA A 312 2.80 14.43 -0.53
N PRO A 313 2.38 13.16 -0.63
CA PRO A 313 2.73 12.13 0.34
C PRO A 313 4.19 11.66 0.20
N LYS A 314 4.75 11.09 1.28
CA LYS A 314 6.13 10.53 1.31
C LYS A 314 7.23 11.56 1.02
N THR A 315 7.02 12.80 1.43
CA THR A 315 7.97 13.90 1.23
C THR A 315 8.54 14.37 2.56
N ALA A 316 9.66 15.11 2.51
CA ALA A 316 10.26 15.69 3.70
C ALA A 316 9.30 16.66 4.42
N LEU A 317 8.51 17.45 3.68
CA LEU A 317 7.51 18.34 4.26
C LEU A 317 6.41 17.55 5.00
N ALA A 318 5.84 16.52 4.37
CA ALA A 318 4.84 15.66 5.00
C ALA A 318 5.38 15.02 6.29
N ARG A 319 6.65 14.56 6.26
CA ARG A 319 7.35 14.01 7.43
C ARG A 319 7.44 15.03 8.57
N LEU A 320 7.83 16.27 8.28
CA LEU A 320 7.97 17.34 9.28
C LEU A 320 6.62 17.75 9.89
N ILE A 321 5.57 17.86 9.07
CA ILE A 321 4.20 18.17 9.53
C ILE A 321 3.68 17.07 10.46
N ILE A 322 3.84 15.81 10.06
CA ILE A 322 3.43 14.66 10.88
C ILE A 322 4.22 14.62 12.19
N TRP A 323 5.53 14.89 12.12
CA TRP A 323 6.38 14.93 13.31
C TRP A 323 5.94 16.02 14.29
N GLU A 324 5.65 17.23 13.82
CA GLU A 324 5.20 18.34 14.65
C GLU A 324 3.89 18.01 15.40
N ALA A 325 2.90 17.46 14.69
CA ALA A 325 1.63 17.05 15.29
C ALA A 325 1.79 15.90 16.31
N HIS A 326 2.77 15.01 16.10
CA HIS A 326 3.03 13.88 16.98
C HIS A 326 3.85 14.28 18.21
N ASN A 327 4.97 14.99 18.01
CA ASN A 327 6.02 15.24 18.98
C ASN A 327 5.57 16.08 20.19
N GLN A 328 4.54 16.90 20.03
CA GLN A 328 4.05 17.75 21.12
C GLN A 328 3.55 16.95 22.34
N TYR A 329 2.92 15.79 22.11
CA TYR A 329 2.35 14.97 23.19
C TYR A 329 2.51 13.46 22.96
N HIS A 330 3.44 13.06 22.08
CA HIS A 330 3.61 11.66 21.64
C HIS A 330 2.30 10.95 21.31
N ARG A 331 1.42 11.68 20.59
CA ARG A 331 0.04 11.27 20.31
C ARG A 331 -0.01 9.94 19.57
N SER A 332 -1.00 9.11 19.88
CA SER A 332 -1.28 7.89 19.11
C SER A 332 -1.65 8.21 17.66
N THR A 333 -1.63 7.21 16.78
CA THR A 333 -2.04 7.39 15.37
C THR A 333 -3.44 8.01 15.27
N ALA A 334 -4.37 7.59 16.14
CA ALA A 334 -5.76 8.05 16.14
C ALA A 334 -5.90 9.53 16.51
N ARG A 335 -4.98 10.08 17.32
CA ARG A 335 -5.00 11.50 17.73
C ARG A 335 -4.11 12.39 16.84
N THR A 336 -3.03 11.84 16.30
CA THR A 336 -2.13 12.59 15.39
C THR A 336 -2.83 12.89 14.05
N MET A 337 -3.61 11.94 13.53
CA MET A 337 -4.29 12.11 12.24
C MET A 337 -5.29 13.29 12.20
N PRO A 338 -6.21 13.45 13.18
CA PRO A 338 -7.09 14.62 13.26
C PRO A 338 -6.31 15.93 13.33
N THR A 339 -5.28 16.03 14.16
CA THR A 339 -4.48 17.25 14.31
C THR A 339 -3.81 17.67 13.01
N VAL A 340 -3.30 16.72 12.22
CA VAL A 340 -2.78 17.02 10.89
C VAL A 340 -3.91 17.52 9.97
N ARG A 341 -5.09 16.91 10.06
CA ARG A 341 -6.26 17.25 9.22
C ARG A 341 -6.94 18.58 9.57
N GLU A 342 -6.65 19.17 10.71
CA GLU A 342 -7.11 20.53 11.05
C GLU A 342 -6.54 21.58 10.09
N THR A 343 -5.43 21.28 9.41
CA THR A 343 -4.75 22.22 8.50
C THR A 343 -4.29 21.60 7.18
N PHE A 344 -4.01 20.30 7.13
CA PHE A 344 -3.36 19.65 5.99
C PHE A 344 -4.06 18.36 5.54
N TRP A 345 -4.11 18.18 4.23
CA TRP A 345 -4.52 16.94 3.60
C TRP A 345 -3.32 16.21 2.99
N ILE A 346 -2.91 15.12 3.64
CA ILE A 346 -1.82 14.25 3.18
C ILE A 346 -2.40 12.90 2.73
N PRO A 347 -2.20 12.46 1.48
CA PRO A 347 -2.63 11.14 1.04
C PRO A 347 -1.94 10.01 1.81
N LYS A 348 -2.65 8.91 2.07
CA LYS A 348 -2.13 7.75 2.85
C LYS A 348 -1.59 8.15 4.24
N LEU A 349 -2.15 9.19 4.86
CA LEU A 349 -1.70 9.74 6.16
C LEU A 349 -1.53 8.67 7.25
N ARG A 350 -2.53 7.79 7.44
CA ARG A 350 -2.48 6.74 8.48
C ARG A 350 -1.23 5.87 8.40
N GLN A 351 -0.83 5.49 7.18
CA GLN A 351 0.36 4.69 6.94
C GLN A 351 1.62 5.46 7.34
N GLN A 352 1.72 6.72 6.91
CA GLN A 352 2.87 7.59 7.21
C GLN A 352 3.00 7.87 8.72
N VAL A 353 1.89 8.18 9.40
CA VAL A 353 1.85 8.38 10.85
C VAL A 353 2.27 7.11 11.59
N SER A 354 1.72 5.95 11.21
CA SER A 354 2.06 4.68 11.88
C SER A 354 3.53 4.31 11.70
N GLN A 355 4.11 4.59 10.53
CA GLN A 355 5.55 4.39 10.28
C GLN A 355 6.40 5.36 11.10
N MET A 356 5.98 6.62 11.25
CA MET A 356 6.69 7.60 12.05
C MET A 356 6.69 7.24 13.54
N ILE A 357 5.54 6.88 14.10
CA ILE A 357 5.41 6.54 15.53
C ILE A 357 6.29 5.34 15.88
N LYS A 358 6.39 4.33 15.00
CA LYS A 358 7.30 3.18 15.19
C LYS A 358 8.78 3.58 15.27
N LYS A 359 9.17 4.70 14.66
CA LYS A 359 10.53 5.24 14.68
C LYS A 359 10.75 6.21 15.84
N CYS A 360 9.71 6.64 16.54
CA CYS A 360 9.81 7.54 17.69
C CYS A 360 10.38 6.79 18.89
N THR A 361 11.51 7.27 19.42
CA THR A 361 12.20 6.66 20.57
C THR A 361 11.35 6.73 21.84
N SER A 362 10.71 7.88 22.13
CA SER A 362 9.84 8.04 23.30
C SER A 362 8.61 7.12 23.25
N CYS A 363 7.99 6.95 22.07
CA CYS A 363 6.90 6.00 21.94
C CYS A 363 7.37 4.56 22.05
N ARG A 364 8.54 4.25 21.50
CA ARG A 364 9.12 2.91 21.57
C ARG A 364 9.47 2.53 23.00
N SER A 365 10.01 3.45 23.81
CA SER A 365 10.34 3.20 25.22
C SER A 365 9.10 2.95 26.07
N LEU A 366 7.98 3.60 25.77
CA LEU A 366 6.71 3.41 26.48
C LEU A 366 5.99 2.09 26.13
N ILE A 367 6.35 1.44 25.02
CA ILE A 367 5.67 0.25 24.50
C ILE A 367 6.46 -1.04 24.81
N ILE A 368 7.60 -0.95 25.50
CA ILE A 368 8.37 -2.15 25.87
C ILE A 368 7.55 -2.93 26.91
N PRO A 369 7.05 -4.14 26.59
CA PRO A 369 6.37 -4.94 27.58
C PRO A 369 7.37 -5.28 28.69
N TYR A 370 6.96 -5.12 29.95
CA TYR A 370 7.74 -5.61 31.07
C TYR A 370 8.11 -7.07 30.81
N ARG A 371 9.37 -7.44 31.07
CA ARG A 371 9.74 -8.86 31.09
C ARG A 371 8.81 -9.54 32.08
N TYR A 372 8.19 -10.65 31.66
CA TYR A 372 7.48 -11.51 32.59
C TYR A 372 8.45 -11.86 33.73
N PRO A 373 8.00 -11.76 35.00
CA PRO A 373 8.81 -12.27 36.11
C PRO A 373 9.13 -13.74 35.87
N SER A 374 10.20 -14.26 36.46
CA SER A 374 10.47 -15.70 36.40
C SER A 374 9.25 -16.42 36.99
N MET A 375 8.55 -17.18 36.16
CA MET A 375 7.47 -18.03 36.64
C MET A 375 8.11 -19.28 37.21
N GLU A 376 7.78 -19.61 38.45
CA GLU A 376 8.11 -20.91 39.05
C GLU A 376 7.37 -22.03 38.30
N ASP A 377 7.88 -23.25 38.41
CA ASP A 377 7.25 -24.42 37.82
C ASP A 377 5.82 -24.61 38.34
N LEU A 378 4.93 -25.09 37.46
CA LEU A 378 3.55 -25.36 37.85
C LEU A 378 3.53 -26.41 38.97
N PRO A 379 2.69 -26.23 40.01
CA PRO A 379 2.57 -27.24 41.07
C PRO A 379 2.10 -28.56 40.46
N GLY A 380 2.67 -29.69 40.91
CA GLY A 380 2.47 -31.02 40.32
C GLY A 380 1.03 -31.55 40.29
N ARG A 381 0.06 -30.84 40.86
CA ARG A 381 -1.38 -31.10 40.68
C ARG A 381 -1.97 -30.56 39.36
N ARG A 382 -1.18 -29.79 38.59
CA ARG A 382 -1.59 -29.11 37.35
C ARG A 382 -0.90 -29.67 36.09
N VAL A 383 -0.10 -30.71 36.27
CA VAL A 383 0.55 -31.52 35.24
C VAL A 383 0.13 -32.95 35.51
#